data_AF-A0A537M1C2-F1
#
_entry.id   AF-A0A537M1C2-F1
#
_cell.length_a   1.000
_cell.length_b   1.000
_cell.length_c   1.000
_cell.angle_alpha   90.00
_cell.angle_beta   90.00
_cell.angle_gamma   90.00
#
_symmetry.space_group_name_H-M   'P 1'
#
loop_
_entity.id
_entity.type
_entity.pdbx_description
1 polymer ?
#
loop_
_entity_poly.entity_id
_entity_poly.type
_entity_poly.pdbx_seq_one_letter_code
_entity_poly.pdbx_strand_id
1 'polypeptide(L)'
;AIVSFEMEQMLLPRLSGPHVPACFGTGDFAHQAYVVIERIPGQTLYKRLADLPLAYEEARAVAAKIASALADLHRQNVIHHDIKLSSIMFRPSGEAVLIDFGLSHHNHLPDLLQEEFRLPFGTAPYTAPERLLGVRDDPRSDLFSLGVLLYFFTTGVRPFGETETLRGMRRRLWRDPHPPRKLKVAYPPWLQEIVLRCLEIEPVWRYPTASQLAFELAHPDQIKLTARSERAKRDSLSTVWRRRFDRGLTQPKPKSDVAAHLASSPIVAVAVDTLEGSPALNEALRVTTARILATLPSARLACVNVLKLGRITIDRTLDKEGHNKHVERLVALKHWASPLKLDEDRLSVHVLEAVDAASAILEFTRANHVDHIIIGAQQHSGLSALLGGVSGKVASEAVCTVTVVRPPRLAAQSEKLDGEERSTASL
;
A
#
# COMPACT_ATOMS: atom_id res chain seq x y z
N ALA A 1 8.61 -5.49 -1.82
CA ALA A 1 9.70 -5.34 -0.83
C ALA A 1 10.19 -3.90 -0.77
N ILE A 2 10.73 -3.35 -1.87
CA ILE A 2 11.26 -1.97 -1.90
C ILE A 2 10.19 -0.92 -1.52
N VAL A 3 9.03 -0.94 -2.19
CA VAL A 3 7.91 -0.02 -1.90
C VAL A 3 7.43 -0.14 -0.45
N SER A 4 7.35 -1.37 0.08
CA SER A 4 6.97 -1.61 1.48
C SER A 4 7.98 -0.98 2.45
N PHE A 5 9.27 -1.13 2.15
CA PHE A 5 10.33 -0.55 2.96
C PHE A 5 10.35 0.99 2.89
N GLU A 6 10.04 1.57 1.73
CA GLU A 6 9.88 3.02 1.58
C GLU A 6 8.67 3.54 2.37
N MET A 7 7.54 2.83 2.32
CA MET A 7 6.37 3.15 3.14
C MET A 7 6.71 3.14 4.63
N GLU A 8 7.46 2.12 5.08
CA GLU A 8 7.90 2.00 6.47
C GLU A 8 8.85 3.14 6.89
N GLN A 9 9.82 3.50 6.05
CA GLN A 9 10.72 4.65 6.27
C GLN A 9 9.97 5.97 6.38
N MET A 10 8.93 6.20 5.57
CA MET A 10 8.15 7.43 5.63
C MET A 10 7.27 7.48 6.88
N LEU A 11 6.73 6.33 7.30
CA LEU A 11 5.69 6.27 8.33
C LEU A 11 6.26 6.18 9.74
N LEU A 12 7.24 5.30 9.99
CA LEU A 12 7.77 5.05 11.35
C LEU A 12 8.28 6.30 12.09
N PRO A 13 9.02 7.23 11.46
CA PRO A 13 9.51 8.44 12.14
C PRO A 13 8.40 9.37 12.67
N ARG A 14 7.18 9.23 12.17
CA ARG A 14 6.02 10.05 12.54
C ARG A 14 5.20 9.45 13.68
N LEU A 15 5.50 8.21 14.05
CA LEU A 15 4.81 7.50 15.12
C LEU A 15 5.49 7.70 16.46
N SER A 16 4.68 7.73 17.52
CA SER A 16 5.16 7.86 18.89
C SER A 16 4.28 7.06 19.86
N GLY A 17 4.78 6.85 21.07
CA GLY A 17 4.05 6.18 22.15
C GLY A 17 4.49 4.74 22.42
N PRO A 18 3.86 4.06 23.38
CA PRO A 18 4.30 2.76 23.86
C PRO A 18 3.97 1.61 22.91
N HIS A 19 3.08 1.83 21.95
CA HIS A 19 2.53 0.78 21.08
C HIS A 19 3.29 0.57 19.77
N VAL A 20 4.37 1.33 19.58
CA VAL A 20 5.24 1.33 18.40
C VAL A 20 6.70 1.34 18.84
N PRO A 21 7.65 0.80 18.06
CA PRO A 21 9.07 0.99 18.30
C PRO A 21 9.46 2.44 18.03
N ALA A 22 10.32 3.02 18.88
CA ALA A 22 10.92 4.31 18.55
C ALA A 22 11.80 4.19 17.28
N CYS A 23 11.72 5.16 16.37
CA CYS A 23 12.59 5.25 15.21
C CYS A 23 13.77 6.18 15.53
N PHE A 24 14.99 5.68 15.41
CA PHE A 24 16.23 6.42 15.68
C PHE A 24 16.88 7.00 14.42
N GLY A 25 16.58 6.47 13.24
CA GLY A 25 17.08 7.02 11.98
C GLY A 25 16.80 6.12 10.77
N THR A 26 16.98 6.67 9.58
CA THR A 26 16.78 5.99 8.29
C THR A 26 17.96 6.27 7.36
N GLY A 27 18.30 5.31 6.51
CA GLY A 27 19.33 5.42 5.48
C GLY A 27 18.74 5.43 4.08
N ASP A 28 19.38 6.15 3.15
CA ASP A 28 18.92 6.27 1.77
C ASP A 28 19.18 5.01 0.93
N PHE A 29 18.54 4.93 -0.24
CA PHE A 29 18.77 3.86 -1.21
C PHE A 29 20.08 3.99 -2.00
N ALA A 30 20.79 5.13 -1.90
CA ALA A 30 21.99 5.38 -2.71
C ALA A 30 23.20 4.57 -2.22
N HIS A 31 23.29 4.32 -0.91
CA HIS A 31 24.34 3.48 -0.33
C HIS A 31 23.78 2.19 0.23
N GLN A 32 22.90 2.29 1.22
CA GLN A 32 22.25 1.15 1.84
C GLN A 32 21.00 1.62 2.56
N ALA A 33 19.86 1.14 2.10
CA ALA A 33 18.58 1.47 2.69
C ALA A 33 18.44 0.74 4.04
N TYR A 34 18.23 1.48 5.14
CA TYR A 34 18.04 0.91 6.47
C TYR A 34 17.08 1.75 7.32
N VAL A 35 16.49 1.12 8.34
CA VAL A 35 15.68 1.78 9.38
C VAL A 35 16.23 1.31 10.73
N VAL A 36 16.64 2.24 11.57
CA VAL A 36 17.14 1.97 12.93
C VAL A 36 16.00 2.20 13.90
N ILE A 37 15.55 1.15 14.57
CA ILE A 37 14.44 1.19 15.53
C ILE A 37 14.83 0.63 16.89
N GLU A 38 14.02 0.95 17.88
CA GLU A 38 14.05 0.37 19.21
C GLU A 38 13.99 -1.16 19.13
N ARG A 39 14.93 -1.82 19.81
CA ARG A 39 14.86 -3.27 20.03
C ARG A 39 13.82 -3.54 21.13
N ILE A 40 12.66 -4.04 20.74
CA ILE A 40 11.65 -4.53 21.68
C ILE A 40 12.14 -5.87 22.28
N PRO A 41 12.32 -5.98 23.61
CA PRO A 41 12.73 -7.23 24.23
C PRO A 41 11.61 -8.27 24.14
N GLY A 42 11.98 -9.55 24.04
CA GLY A 42 11.03 -10.66 23.98
C GLY A 42 10.86 -11.24 22.57
N GLN A 43 9.77 -11.96 22.37
CA GLN A 43 9.45 -12.67 21.13
C GLN A 43 8.11 -12.17 20.59
N THR A 44 7.92 -12.34 19.28
CA THR A 44 6.61 -12.07 18.68
C THR A 44 5.59 -13.11 19.13
N LEU A 45 4.30 -12.78 19.02
CA LEU A 45 3.21 -13.73 19.27
C LEU A 45 3.28 -14.98 18.38
N TYR A 46 4.09 -14.98 17.32
CA TYR A 46 4.32 -16.16 16.49
C TYR A 46 4.77 -17.37 17.30
N LYS A 47 5.50 -17.16 18.39
CA LYS A 47 5.97 -18.25 19.27
C LYS A 47 4.85 -18.92 20.05
N ARG A 48 3.70 -18.24 20.21
CA ARG A 48 2.47 -18.80 20.80
C ARG A 48 1.70 -19.71 19.84
N LEU A 49 2.14 -19.87 18.58
CA LEU A 49 1.45 -20.69 17.59
C LEU A 49 1.33 -22.16 18.03
N ALA A 50 2.35 -22.69 18.71
CA ALA A 50 2.36 -24.05 19.25
C ALA A 50 1.41 -24.25 20.44
N ASP A 51 1.01 -23.16 21.11
CA ASP A 51 0.16 -23.20 22.31
C ASP A 51 -1.34 -23.12 21.96
N LEU A 52 -1.69 -22.98 20.67
CA LEU A 52 -3.08 -22.81 20.27
C LEU A 52 -3.85 -24.13 20.36
N PRO A 53 -5.13 -24.10 20.78
CA PRO A 53 -5.91 -22.93 21.17
C PRO A 53 -5.62 -22.44 22.60
N LEU A 54 -5.63 -21.12 22.80
CA LEU A 54 -5.50 -20.48 24.12
C LEU A 54 -6.80 -20.58 24.93
N ALA A 55 -6.67 -20.43 26.25
CA ALA A 55 -7.81 -20.22 27.14
C ALA A 55 -8.54 -18.92 26.79
N TYR A 56 -9.87 -18.89 26.92
CA TYR A 56 -10.69 -17.75 26.47
C TYR A 56 -10.32 -16.44 27.19
N GLU A 57 -10.06 -16.50 28.49
CA GLU A 57 -9.64 -15.36 29.31
C GLU A 57 -8.26 -14.81 28.87
N GLU A 58 -7.33 -15.71 28.55
CA GLU A 58 -6.03 -15.31 28.04
C GLU A 58 -6.15 -14.67 26.65
N ALA A 59 -6.89 -15.31 25.75
CA ALA A 59 -7.08 -14.83 24.38
C ALA A 59 -7.74 -13.44 24.34
N ARG A 60 -8.77 -13.19 25.17
CA ARG A 60 -9.41 -11.87 25.24
C ARG A 60 -8.47 -10.82 25.82
N ALA A 61 -7.66 -11.17 26.82
CA ALA A 61 -6.72 -10.23 27.44
C ALA A 61 -5.62 -9.80 26.46
N VAL A 62 -5.08 -10.75 25.69
CA VAL A 62 -4.14 -10.47 24.60
C VAL A 62 -4.81 -9.60 23.52
N ALA A 63 -6.01 -9.94 23.08
CA ALA A 63 -6.73 -9.16 22.06
C ALA A 63 -7.08 -7.75 22.54
N ALA A 64 -7.43 -7.54 23.81
CA ALA A 64 -7.71 -6.22 24.37
C ALA A 64 -6.49 -5.30 24.30
N LYS A 65 -5.30 -5.82 24.61
CA LYS A 65 -4.03 -5.09 24.51
C LYS A 65 -3.71 -4.71 23.07
N ILE A 66 -3.94 -5.62 22.11
CA ILE A 66 -3.77 -5.33 20.68
C ILE A 66 -4.77 -4.28 20.20
N ALA A 67 -6.04 -4.37 20.63
CA ALA A 67 -7.06 -3.37 20.31
C ALA A 67 -6.72 -1.98 20.89
N SER A 68 -6.12 -1.92 22.08
CA SER A 68 -5.59 -0.67 22.65
C SER A 68 -4.45 -0.09 21.81
N ALA A 69 -3.51 -0.93 21.35
CA ALA A 69 -2.43 -0.51 20.46
C ALA A 69 -2.95 0.02 19.12
N LEU A 70 -3.93 -0.67 18.53
CA LEU A 70 -4.61 -0.21 17.31
C LEU A 70 -5.34 1.12 17.53
N ALA A 71 -5.99 1.31 18.67
CA ALA A 71 -6.66 2.57 18.98
C ALA A 71 -5.68 3.74 19.04
N ASP A 72 -4.49 3.52 19.61
CA ASP A 72 -3.44 4.53 19.66
C ASP A 72 -2.87 4.85 18.27
N LEU A 73 -2.65 3.82 17.46
CA LEU A 73 -2.18 3.97 16.08
C LEU A 73 -3.21 4.70 15.19
N HIS A 74 -4.49 4.34 15.32
CA HIS A 74 -5.59 4.95 14.57
C HIS A 74 -5.77 6.44 14.90
N ARG A 75 -5.48 6.87 16.15
CA ARG A 75 -5.45 8.30 16.53
C ARG A 75 -4.31 9.07 15.85
N GLN A 76 -3.25 8.38 15.47
CA GLN A 76 -2.12 8.93 14.71
C GLN A 76 -2.36 8.82 13.19
N ASN A 77 -3.61 8.63 12.74
CA ASN A 77 -4.01 8.50 11.33
C ASN A 77 -3.37 7.33 10.58
N VAL A 78 -2.90 6.31 11.29
CA VAL A 78 -2.30 5.11 10.70
C VAL A 78 -3.22 3.91 10.80
N ILE A 79 -3.30 3.14 9.72
CA ILE A 79 -3.92 1.83 9.65
C ILE A 79 -2.81 0.81 9.38
N HIS A 80 -2.70 -0.22 10.22
CA HIS A 80 -1.54 -1.12 10.17
C HIS A 80 -1.56 -2.05 8.95
N HIS A 81 -2.74 -2.59 8.61
CA HIS A 81 -3.00 -3.52 7.49
C HIS A 81 -2.34 -4.89 7.55
N ASP A 82 -1.49 -5.17 8.54
CA ASP A 82 -0.77 -6.45 8.64
C ASP A 82 -0.74 -7.00 10.07
N ILE A 83 -1.88 -6.92 10.74
CA ILE A 83 -2.09 -7.49 12.07
C ILE A 83 -2.09 -9.03 12.00
N LYS A 84 -1.00 -9.63 12.46
CA LYS A 84 -0.72 -11.09 12.47
C LYS A 84 0.18 -11.44 13.65
N LEU A 85 0.36 -12.73 13.94
CA LEU A 85 1.15 -13.14 15.11
C LEU A 85 2.62 -12.65 15.06
N SER A 86 3.21 -12.54 13.86
CA SER A 86 4.61 -12.10 13.72
C SER A 86 4.80 -10.58 13.75
N SER A 87 3.73 -9.77 13.70
CA SER A 87 3.79 -8.31 13.79
C SER A 87 3.46 -7.76 15.18
N ILE A 88 3.31 -8.63 16.19
CA ILE A 88 2.88 -8.24 17.53
C ILE A 88 3.89 -8.75 18.55
N MET A 89 4.39 -7.83 19.38
CA MET A 89 5.25 -8.09 20.54
C MET A 89 4.63 -7.50 21.80
N PHE A 90 5.23 -7.77 22.96
CA PHE A 90 4.83 -7.17 24.24
C PHE A 90 6.03 -6.59 24.95
N ARG A 91 5.86 -5.39 25.51
CA ARG A 91 6.84 -4.80 26.44
C ARG A 91 6.83 -5.58 27.77
N PRO A 92 7.90 -5.51 28.57
CA PRO A 92 7.91 -6.07 29.92
C PRO A 92 6.80 -5.49 30.82
N SER A 93 6.42 -4.23 30.60
CA SER A 93 5.30 -3.53 31.23
C SER A 93 3.91 -4.02 30.76
N GLY A 94 3.86 -4.82 29.71
CA GLY A 94 2.68 -5.57 29.28
C GLY A 94 1.88 -4.93 28.15
N GLU A 95 2.27 -3.77 27.63
CA GLU A 95 1.68 -3.14 26.44
C GLU A 95 2.03 -3.94 25.19
N ALA A 96 1.06 -4.06 24.27
CA ALA A 96 1.32 -4.60 22.95
C ALA A 96 2.11 -3.58 22.10
N VAL A 97 3.11 -4.06 21.37
CA VAL A 97 3.88 -3.27 20.39
C VAL A 97 3.64 -3.85 19.02
N LEU A 98 3.20 -3.01 18.09
CA LEU A 98 2.99 -3.36 16.69
C LEU A 98 4.26 -3.04 15.91
N ILE A 99 4.68 -3.95 15.02
CA ILE A 99 5.88 -3.85 14.18
C ILE A 99 5.53 -4.23 12.73
N ASP A 100 6.45 -4.05 11.79
CA ASP A 100 6.24 -4.39 10.36
C ASP A 100 5.22 -3.45 9.70
N PHE A 101 5.61 -2.18 9.52
CA PHE A 101 4.74 -1.13 8.97
C PHE A 101 4.77 -1.04 7.43
N GLY A 102 5.47 -1.96 6.77
CA GLY A 102 5.66 -1.91 5.32
C GLY A 102 4.39 -2.11 4.49
N LEU A 103 3.27 -2.45 5.12
CA LEU A 103 1.96 -2.54 4.48
C LEU A 103 0.96 -1.50 4.99
N SER A 104 1.36 -0.66 5.93
CA SER A 104 0.49 0.32 6.58
C SER A 104 0.06 1.43 5.63
N HIS A 105 -0.94 2.19 6.06
CA HIS A 105 -1.49 3.36 5.38
C HIS A 105 -1.50 4.52 6.37
N HIS A 106 -1.16 5.72 5.93
CA HIS A 106 -1.28 6.94 6.72
C HIS A 106 -2.10 7.96 5.92
N ASN A 107 -3.17 8.51 6.51
CA ASN A 107 -4.14 9.34 5.77
C ASN A 107 -3.54 10.62 5.15
N HIS A 108 -2.39 11.07 5.65
CA HIS A 108 -1.68 12.27 5.16
C HIS A 108 -0.40 11.96 4.37
N LEU A 109 -0.10 10.70 4.07
CA LEU A 109 1.04 10.33 3.22
C LEU A 109 0.55 9.72 1.90
N PRO A 110 1.36 9.78 0.83
CA PRO A 110 1.17 8.92 -0.34
C PRO A 110 0.94 7.47 0.06
N ASP A 111 -0.05 6.82 -0.54
CA ASP A 111 -0.19 5.36 -0.44
C ASP A 111 0.60 4.70 -1.57
N LEU A 112 1.92 4.56 -1.37
CA LEU A 112 2.82 3.99 -2.38
C LEU A 112 2.41 2.58 -2.81
N LEU A 113 1.79 1.82 -1.92
CA LEU A 113 1.32 0.46 -2.20
C LEU A 113 0.11 0.46 -3.13
N GLN A 114 -0.80 1.42 -2.96
CA GLN A 114 -1.93 1.62 -3.87
C GLN A 114 -1.46 2.18 -5.22
N GLU A 115 -0.50 3.10 -5.19
CA GLU A 115 0.01 3.78 -6.38
C GLU A 115 0.74 2.79 -7.31
N GLU A 116 1.61 1.95 -6.74
CA GLU A 116 2.45 1.02 -7.49
C GLU A 116 1.69 -0.23 -7.94
N PHE A 117 0.85 -0.78 -7.07
CA PHE A 117 0.39 -2.14 -7.28
C PHE A 117 -1.14 -2.29 -7.37
N ARG A 118 -1.60 -3.33 -8.08
CA ARG A 118 -3.03 -3.53 -8.43
C ARG A 118 -3.73 -4.69 -7.72
N LEU A 119 -2.99 -5.66 -7.20
CA LEU A 119 -3.54 -6.78 -6.44
C LEU A 119 -3.60 -6.44 -4.95
N PRO A 120 -4.39 -7.14 -4.11
CA PRO A 120 -4.26 -6.97 -2.67
C PRO A 120 -2.93 -7.57 -2.17
N PHE A 121 -2.20 -6.80 -1.35
CA PHE A 121 -0.98 -7.23 -0.64
C PHE A 121 -1.28 -7.60 0.81
N GLY A 122 -0.38 -8.36 1.42
CA GLY A 122 -0.40 -8.70 2.83
C GLY A 122 -0.63 -10.17 3.11
N THR A 123 -0.73 -10.48 4.40
CA THR A 123 -0.79 -11.86 4.86
C THR A 123 -2.20 -12.42 4.60
N ALA A 124 -2.32 -13.12 3.47
CA ALA A 124 -3.58 -13.56 2.86
C ALA A 124 -4.65 -14.09 3.83
N PRO A 125 -4.33 -14.81 4.92
CA PRO A 125 -5.30 -15.32 5.88
C PRO A 125 -6.01 -14.25 6.74
N TYR A 126 -5.41 -13.07 6.92
CA TYR A 126 -5.91 -11.99 7.80
C TYR A 126 -6.57 -10.83 7.04
N THR A 127 -6.34 -10.73 5.73
CA THR A 127 -6.82 -9.62 4.89
C THR A 127 -8.35 -9.45 4.93
N ALA A 128 -8.78 -8.23 5.23
CA ALA A 128 -10.19 -7.82 5.26
C ALA A 128 -10.85 -7.80 3.87
N PRO A 129 -12.18 -7.95 3.76
CA PRO A 129 -12.91 -7.88 2.49
C PRO A 129 -12.64 -6.62 1.66
N GLU A 130 -12.74 -5.44 2.25
CA GLU A 130 -12.57 -4.13 1.62
C GLU A 130 -11.14 -3.95 1.06
N ARG A 131 -10.15 -4.58 1.70
CA ARG A 131 -8.75 -4.59 1.24
C ARG A 131 -8.58 -5.30 -0.10
N LEU A 132 -9.39 -6.33 -0.34
CA LEU A 132 -9.43 -7.06 -1.62
C LEU A 132 -10.11 -6.24 -2.73
N LEU A 133 -10.84 -5.19 -2.36
CA LEU A 133 -11.50 -4.23 -3.24
C LEU A 133 -10.68 -2.95 -3.44
N GLY A 134 -9.47 -2.88 -2.87
CA GLY A 134 -8.57 -1.73 -3.01
C GLY A 134 -8.79 -0.61 -1.98
N VAL A 135 -9.71 -0.76 -1.03
CA VAL A 135 -9.95 0.23 0.03
C VAL A 135 -8.87 0.08 1.10
N ARG A 136 -8.09 1.15 1.35
CA ARG A 136 -6.97 1.18 2.30
C ARG A 136 -7.15 2.15 3.46
N ASP A 137 -8.13 3.02 3.41
CA ASP A 137 -8.36 4.13 4.33
C ASP A 137 -9.41 3.82 5.44
N ASP A 138 -9.89 2.57 5.52
CA ASP A 138 -10.80 2.15 6.60
C ASP A 138 -10.06 1.46 7.76
N PRO A 139 -9.96 2.09 8.95
CA PRO A 139 -9.28 1.51 10.11
C PRO A 139 -9.94 0.23 10.64
N ARG A 140 -11.20 -0.02 10.28
CA ARG A 140 -11.92 -1.25 10.66
C ARG A 140 -11.37 -2.48 9.92
N SER A 141 -10.48 -2.30 8.95
CA SER A 141 -9.65 -3.37 8.37
C SER A 141 -8.79 -4.05 9.43
N ASP A 142 -8.17 -3.29 10.34
CA ASP A 142 -7.36 -3.86 11.42
C ASP A 142 -8.21 -4.62 12.44
N LEU A 143 -9.45 -4.16 12.67
CA LEU A 143 -10.39 -4.85 13.57
C LEU A 143 -10.83 -6.20 13.01
N PHE A 144 -10.96 -6.30 11.69
CA PHE A 144 -11.19 -7.59 11.03
C PHE A 144 -10.01 -8.53 11.24
N SER A 145 -8.79 -8.06 10.99
CA SER A 145 -7.56 -8.84 11.18
C SER A 145 -7.41 -9.31 12.64
N LEU A 146 -7.72 -8.44 13.62
CA LEU A 146 -7.76 -8.81 15.03
C LEU A 146 -8.88 -9.82 15.33
N GLY A 147 -10.04 -9.70 14.68
CA GLY A 147 -11.11 -10.72 14.74
C GLY A 147 -10.65 -12.08 14.22
N VAL A 148 -9.88 -12.11 13.14
CA VAL A 148 -9.26 -13.35 12.61
C VAL A 148 -8.28 -13.93 13.62
N LEU A 149 -7.43 -13.11 14.25
CA LEU A 149 -6.51 -13.56 15.30
C LEU A 149 -7.25 -14.11 16.51
N LEU A 150 -8.26 -13.41 17.02
CA LEU A 150 -9.04 -13.86 18.17
C LEU A 150 -9.78 -15.18 17.89
N TYR A 151 -10.34 -15.31 16.68
CA TYR A 151 -10.91 -16.57 16.21
C TYR A 151 -9.85 -17.68 16.24
N PHE A 152 -8.68 -17.42 15.68
CA PHE A 152 -7.61 -18.40 15.56
C PHE A 152 -7.05 -18.81 16.93
N PHE A 153 -6.81 -17.84 17.82
CA PHE A 153 -6.38 -18.09 19.20
C PHE A 153 -7.32 -19.02 19.95
N THR A 154 -8.62 -18.83 19.77
CA THR A 154 -9.64 -19.51 20.60
C THR A 154 -10.14 -20.81 19.99
N THR A 155 -9.94 -21.03 18.68
CA THR A 155 -10.39 -22.24 17.98
C THR A 155 -9.25 -23.14 17.51
N GLY A 156 -8.04 -22.61 17.31
CA GLY A 156 -6.90 -23.32 16.73
C GLY A 156 -6.96 -23.44 15.20
N VAL A 157 -8.00 -22.89 14.55
CA VAL A 157 -8.15 -22.90 13.08
C VAL A 157 -8.52 -21.52 12.57
N ARG A 158 -8.14 -21.18 11.34
CA ARG A 158 -8.49 -19.87 10.76
C ARG A 158 -9.94 -19.84 10.24
N PRO A 159 -10.67 -18.71 10.37
CA PRO A 159 -12.10 -18.61 10.05
C PRO A 159 -12.45 -18.92 8.57
N PHE A 160 -11.51 -18.69 7.66
CA PHE A 160 -11.67 -18.87 6.21
C PHE A 160 -10.73 -19.93 5.60
N GLY A 161 -10.00 -20.67 6.44
CA GLY A 161 -8.96 -21.63 6.04
C GLY A 161 -7.62 -20.99 5.68
N GLU A 162 -6.68 -21.82 5.22
CA GLU A 162 -5.26 -21.49 4.96
C GLU A 162 -4.97 -21.09 3.50
N THR A 163 -5.98 -20.78 2.70
CA THR A 163 -5.74 -20.49 1.28
C THR A 163 -5.07 -19.13 1.07
N GLU A 164 -3.95 -19.14 0.38
CA GLU A 164 -3.22 -17.92 -0.03
C GLU A 164 -3.57 -17.46 -1.44
N THR A 165 -4.36 -18.27 -2.17
CA THR A 165 -4.79 -17.90 -3.53
C THR A 165 -5.78 -16.73 -3.50
N LEU A 166 -5.65 -15.79 -4.45
CA LEU A 166 -6.61 -14.69 -4.62
C LEU A 166 -8.06 -15.16 -4.71
N ARG A 167 -8.30 -16.25 -5.45
CA ARG A 167 -9.64 -16.86 -5.57
C ARG A 167 -10.17 -17.35 -4.22
N GLY A 168 -9.30 -17.90 -3.38
CA GLY A 168 -9.62 -18.36 -2.03
C GLY A 168 -9.93 -17.20 -1.08
N MET A 169 -9.11 -16.15 -1.11
CA MET A 169 -9.31 -14.93 -0.32
C MET A 169 -10.62 -14.21 -0.67
N ARG A 170 -10.93 -14.07 -1.97
CA ARG A 170 -12.16 -13.41 -2.45
C ARG A 170 -13.44 -14.02 -1.89
N ARG A 171 -13.42 -15.27 -1.40
CA ARG A 171 -14.58 -15.86 -0.72
C ARG A 171 -15.08 -15.00 0.45
N ARG A 172 -14.19 -14.28 1.15
CA ARG A 172 -14.57 -13.40 2.27
C ARG A 172 -15.50 -12.26 1.87
N LEU A 173 -15.55 -11.91 0.58
CA LEU A 173 -16.47 -10.90 0.05
C LEU A 173 -17.95 -11.35 0.08
N TRP A 174 -18.23 -12.66 0.22
CA TRP A 174 -19.61 -13.17 0.12
C TRP A 174 -19.91 -14.37 1.01
N ARG A 175 -18.93 -14.88 1.77
CA ARG A 175 -19.07 -16.06 2.64
C ARG A 175 -18.68 -15.71 4.07
N ASP A 176 -19.60 -15.91 5.00
CA ASP A 176 -19.35 -15.72 6.43
C ASP A 176 -18.31 -16.71 6.96
N PRO A 177 -17.61 -16.41 8.06
CA PRO A 177 -16.77 -17.41 8.75
C PRO A 177 -17.63 -18.56 9.31
N HIS A 178 -17.00 -19.69 9.61
CA HIS A 178 -17.66 -20.71 10.42
C HIS A 178 -17.91 -20.16 11.84
N PRO A 179 -19.10 -20.30 12.44
CA PRO A 179 -19.29 -19.85 13.82
C PRO A 179 -18.42 -20.65 14.81
N PRO A 180 -17.68 -20.02 15.74
CA PRO A 180 -16.85 -20.74 16.71
C PRO A 180 -17.61 -21.82 17.51
N ARG A 181 -18.86 -21.55 17.90
CA ARG A 181 -19.72 -22.51 18.63
C ARG A 181 -20.07 -23.76 17.82
N LYS A 182 -19.97 -23.72 16.49
CA LYS A 182 -20.08 -24.91 15.63
C LYS A 182 -18.87 -25.83 15.77
N LEU A 183 -17.69 -25.26 16.02
CA LEU A 183 -16.45 -26.03 16.20
C LEU A 183 -16.28 -26.49 17.64
N LYS A 184 -16.67 -25.65 18.61
CA LYS A 184 -16.56 -25.91 20.04
C LYS A 184 -17.87 -25.56 20.72
N VAL A 185 -18.64 -26.56 21.14
CA VAL A 185 -19.97 -26.36 21.75
C VAL A 185 -19.89 -25.48 23.01
N ALA A 186 -18.84 -25.63 23.81
CA ALA A 186 -18.59 -24.86 25.03
C ALA A 186 -18.01 -23.45 24.79
N TYR A 187 -17.96 -22.97 23.54
CA TYR A 187 -17.44 -21.63 23.24
C TYR A 187 -18.37 -20.55 23.80
N PRO A 188 -17.86 -19.56 24.57
CA PRO A 188 -18.69 -18.58 25.23
C PRO A 188 -19.52 -17.74 24.23
N PRO A 189 -20.83 -17.55 24.48
CA PRO A 189 -21.70 -16.76 23.59
C PRO A 189 -21.19 -15.33 23.38
N TRP A 190 -20.70 -14.68 24.44
CA TRP A 190 -20.16 -13.32 24.40
C TRP A 190 -18.91 -13.21 23.52
N LEU A 191 -18.06 -14.23 23.52
CA LEU A 191 -16.83 -14.22 22.72
C LEU A 191 -17.16 -14.43 21.23
N GLN A 192 -18.16 -15.27 20.94
CA GLN A 192 -18.66 -15.45 19.58
C GLN A 192 -19.27 -14.15 19.05
N GLU A 193 -19.99 -13.41 19.90
CA GLU A 193 -20.54 -12.10 19.57
C GLU A 193 -19.45 -11.14 19.09
N ILE A 194 -18.36 -10.98 19.86
CA ILE A 194 -17.23 -10.13 19.49
C ILE A 194 -16.59 -10.61 18.19
N VAL A 195 -16.21 -11.89 18.12
CA VAL A 195 -15.48 -12.44 16.98
C VAL A 195 -16.28 -12.29 15.69
N LEU A 196 -17.57 -12.64 15.69
CA LEU A 196 -18.39 -12.53 14.50
C LEU A 196 -18.68 -11.06 14.13
N ARG A 197 -18.79 -10.16 15.10
CA ARG A 197 -18.92 -8.72 14.84
C ARG A 197 -17.67 -8.14 14.18
N CYS A 198 -16.47 -8.56 14.59
CA CYS A 198 -15.22 -8.16 13.90
C CYS A 198 -15.15 -8.72 12.47
N LEU A 199 -15.72 -9.89 12.22
CA LEU A 199 -15.66 -10.60 10.95
C LEU A 199 -16.83 -10.32 10.00
N GLU A 200 -17.64 -9.29 10.29
CA GLU A 200 -18.68 -8.82 9.36
C GLU A 200 -18.07 -8.39 8.02
N ILE A 201 -18.76 -8.69 6.92
CA ILE A 201 -18.27 -8.41 5.57
C ILE A 201 -18.14 -6.90 5.37
N GLU A 202 -19.20 -6.11 5.63
CA GLU A 202 -19.08 -4.65 5.55
C GLU A 202 -18.43 -4.09 6.82
N PRO A 203 -17.46 -3.17 6.67
CA PRO A 203 -16.83 -2.49 7.79
C PRO A 203 -17.82 -1.78 8.72
N VAL A 204 -18.94 -1.27 8.21
CA VAL A 204 -19.94 -0.53 9.00
C VAL A 204 -20.68 -1.38 10.03
N TRP A 205 -20.77 -2.70 9.83
CA TRP A 205 -21.40 -3.61 10.78
C TRP A 205 -20.44 -4.09 11.88
N ARG A 206 -19.15 -3.76 11.77
CA ARG A 206 -18.12 -4.07 12.78
C ARG A 206 -18.16 -3.07 13.93
N TYR A 207 -17.16 -3.15 14.80
CA TYR A 207 -16.90 -2.11 15.78
C TYR A 207 -16.54 -0.78 15.09
N PRO A 208 -17.15 0.35 15.51
CA PRO A 208 -16.80 1.67 15.00
C PRO A 208 -15.33 2.04 15.20
N THR A 209 -14.74 1.68 16.35
CA THR A 209 -13.36 2.02 16.73
C THR A 209 -12.67 0.87 17.47
N ALA A 210 -11.34 0.85 17.42
CA ALA A 210 -10.51 -0.08 18.19
C ALA A 210 -10.67 0.11 19.71
N SER A 211 -10.89 1.34 20.18
CA SER A 211 -11.15 1.62 21.61
C SER A 211 -12.42 0.95 22.11
N GLN A 212 -13.48 0.93 21.30
CA GLN A 212 -14.72 0.23 21.66
C GLN A 212 -14.51 -1.28 21.73
N LEU A 213 -13.76 -1.85 20.78
CA LEU A 213 -13.41 -3.27 20.82
C LEU A 213 -12.56 -3.62 22.06
N ALA A 214 -11.57 -2.79 22.40
CA ALA A 214 -10.75 -2.96 23.60
C ALA A 214 -11.61 -2.94 24.87
N PHE A 215 -12.58 -2.01 24.95
CA PHE A 215 -13.51 -1.90 26.07
C PHE A 215 -14.38 -3.14 26.23
N GLU A 216 -15.01 -3.64 25.16
CA GLU A 216 -15.86 -4.84 25.21
C GLU A 216 -15.04 -6.11 25.52
N LEU A 217 -13.80 -6.23 25.03
CA LEU A 217 -12.91 -7.34 25.40
C LEU A 217 -12.50 -7.33 26.88
N ALA A 218 -12.41 -6.15 27.49
CA ALA A 218 -12.09 -6.00 28.91
C ALA A 218 -13.29 -6.30 29.82
N HIS A 219 -14.52 -6.05 29.36
CA HIS A 219 -15.77 -6.16 30.14
C HIS A 219 -16.77 -7.14 29.51
N PRO A 220 -16.47 -8.46 29.50
CA PRO A 220 -17.30 -9.45 28.82
C PRO A 220 -18.72 -9.57 29.37
N ASP A 221 -18.93 -9.19 30.63
CA ASP A 221 -20.22 -9.14 31.33
C ASP A 221 -21.18 -8.07 30.79
N GLN A 222 -20.65 -7.04 30.11
CA GLN A 222 -21.44 -5.93 29.56
C GLN A 222 -21.83 -6.14 28.10
N ILE A 223 -21.42 -7.25 27.49
CA ILE A 223 -21.66 -7.53 26.08
C ILE A 223 -23.12 -7.88 25.84
N LYS A 224 -23.81 -7.03 25.06
CA LYS A 224 -25.16 -7.32 24.59
C LYS A 224 -25.12 -8.45 23.57
N LEU A 225 -25.60 -9.62 23.98
CA LEU A 225 -25.75 -10.78 23.09
C LEU A 225 -26.81 -10.49 22.02
N THR A 226 -26.47 -10.80 20.77
CA THR A 226 -27.39 -10.71 19.63
C THR A 226 -27.56 -12.09 18.98
N ALA A 227 -28.24 -12.14 17.84
CA ALA A 227 -28.34 -13.35 17.02
C ALA A 227 -26.95 -13.90 16.61
N ARG A 228 -25.87 -13.10 16.62
CA ARG A 228 -24.51 -13.61 16.37
C ARG A 228 -24.06 -14.59 17.45
N SER A 229 -24.31 -14.31 18.72
CA SER A 229 -23.91 -15.14 19.87
C SER A 229 -24.49 -16.57 19.85
N GLU A 230 -25.66 -16.74 19.22
CA GLU A 230 -26.39 -18.02 19.14
C GLU A 230 -26.16 -18.76 17.81
N ARG A 231 -25.48 -18.12 16.86
CA ARG A 231 -25.30 -18.64 15.51
C ARG A 231 -24.59 -20.01 15.53
N ALA A 232 -25.31 -21.07 15.14
CA ALA A 232 -24.79 -22.44 15.09
C ALA A 232 -24.44 -22.92 13.66
N LYS A 233 -24.99 -22.25 12.63
CA LYS A 233 -24.78 -22.61 11.23
C LYS A 233 -24.14 -21.45 10.45
N ARG A 234 -23.32 -21.83 9.47
CA ARG A 234 -22.79 -20.90 8.46
C ARG A 234 -23.92 -20.39 7.57
N ASP A 235 -23.65 -19.36 6.79
CA ASP A 235 -24.57 -18.85 5.77
C ASP A 235 -25.03 -19.93 4.78
N SER A 236 -26.31 -19.84 4.41
CA SER A 236 -26.91 -20.77 3.45
C SER A 236 -26.38 -20.50 2.03
N LEU A 237 -26.45 -21.51 1.16
CA LEU A 237 -26.05 -21.33 -0.25
C LEU A 237 -26.84 -20.20 -0.92
N SER A 238 -28.14 -20.06 -0.65
CA SER A 238 -28.93 -18.97 -1.24
C SER A 238 -28.49 -17.58 -0.77
N THR A 239 -28.08 -17.43 0.50
CA THR A 239 -27.49 -16.19 1.03
C THR A 239 -26.17 -15.86 0.34
N VAL A 240 -25.30 -16.87 0.17
CA VAL A 240 -24.00 -16.72 -0.49
C VAL A 240 -24.18 -16.31 -1.96
N TRP A 241 -25.09 -16.96 -2.68
CA TRP A 241 -25.43 -16.61 -4.05
C TRP A 241 -25.96 -15.18 -4.12
N ARG A 242 -26.92 -14.81 -3.26
CA ARG A 242 -27.44 -13.42 -3.21
C ARG A 242 -26.32 -12.40 -3.04
N ARG A 243 -25.44 -12.56 -2.05
CA ARG A 243 -24.32 -11.64 -1.80
C ARG A 243 -23.32 -11.59 -2.96
N ARG A 244 -23.08 -12.72 -3.64
CA ARG A 244 -22.17 -12.77 -4.78
C ARG A 244 -22.70 -12.03 -6.00
N PHE A 245 -24.02 -11.94 -6.17
CA PHE A 245 -24.67 -11.22 -7.26
C PHE A 245 -25.13 -9.80 -6.88
N ASP A 246 -25.22 -9.50 -5.59
CA ASP A 246 -25.50 -8.17 -5.07
C ASP A 246 -24.25 -7.29 -5.19
N ARG A 247 -24.16 -6.57 -6.32
CA ARG A 247 -23.04 -5.67 -6.63
C ARG A 247 -22.88 -4.55 -5.58
N GLY A 248 -23.92 -4.23 -4.79
CA GLY A 248 -23.90 -3.14 -3.81
C GLY A 248 -23.11 -3.43 -2.53
N LEU A 249 -22.83 -4.69 -2.21
CA LEU A 249 -21.98 -5.11 -1.08
C LEU A 249 -20.48 -5.15 -1.44
N THR A 250 -20.17 -5.18 -2.73
CA THR A 250 -18.78 -5.30 -3.23
C THR A 250 -18.26 -4.02 -3.88
N GLN A 251 -19.06 -2.96 -3.92
CA GLN A 251 -18.58 -1.66 -4.36
C GLN A 251 -18.00 -0.88 -3.17
N PRO A 252 -16.82 -0.27 -3.30
CA PRO A 252 -16.35 0.72 -2.34
C PRO A 252 -17.45 1.77 -2.18
N LYS A 253 -18.09 1.84 -1.01
CA LYS A 253 -18.99 2.95 -0.72
C LYS A 253 -18.10 4.15 -0.41
N PRO A 254 -18.14 5.23 -1.20
CA PRO A 254 -17.38 6.42 -0.87
C PRO A 254 -17.86 6.93 0.49
N LYS A 255 -16.94 7.06 1.45
CA LYS A 255 -17.20 7.89 2.62
C LYS A 255 -17.32 9.34 2.12
N SER A 256 -18.26 10.07 2.73
CA SER A 256 -18.71 11.43 2.38
C SER A 256 -17.78 12.20 1.44
N ASP A 257 -18.30 12.42 0.24
CA ASP A 257 -17.71 13.12 -0.91
C ASP A 257 -17.01 14.44 -0.53
N VAL A 258 -17.47 15.13 0.51
CA VAL A 258 -16.97 16.46 0.90
C VAL A 258 -15.58 16.42 1.55
N ALA A 259 -15.26 15.41 2.37
CA ALA A 259 -13.94 15.29 3.01
C ALA A 259 -12.87 14.69 2.08
N ALA A 260 -13.29 13.82 1.15
CA ALA A 260 -12.43 13.25 0.12
C ALA A 260 -12.13 14.25 -1.02
N HIS A 261 -13.12 15.03 -1.48
CA HIS A 261 -12.92 16.10 -2.46
C HIS A 261 -12.09 17.27 -1.91
N LEU A 262 -12.15 17.55 -0.61
CA LEU A 262 -11.32 18.59 0.02
C LEU A 262 -9.89 18.10 0.32
N ALA A 263 -9.61 16.80 0.19
CA ALA A 263 -8.34 16.15 0.54
C ALA A 263 -7.52 15.60 -0.64
N SER A 264 -8.06 15.49 -1.86
CA SER A 264 -7.26 15.04 -3.01
C SER A 264 -6.41 16.19 -3.55
N SER A 265 -5.21 16.34 -2.98
CA SER A 265 -4.10 17.06 -3.61
C SER A 265 -3.91 16.55 -5.04
N PRO A 266 -4.01 17.40 -6.09
CA PRO A 266 -3.91 16.94 -7.47
C PRO A 266 -2.54 16.28 -7.70
N ILE A 267 -2.52 15.19 -8.48
CA ILE A 267 -1.30 14.46 -8.78
C ILE A 267 -0.77 14.92 -10.14
N VAL A 268 0.42 15.50 -10.13
CA VAL A 268 1.21 15.78 -11.32
C VAL A 268 2.18 14.62 -11.52
N ALA A 269 2.08 13.89 -12.62
CA ALA A 269 3.02 12.83 -12.98
C ALA A 269 4.05 13.35 -13.98
N VAL A 270 5.33 13.07 -13.74
CA VAL A 270 6.41 13.37 -14.69
C VAL A 270 7.10 12.09 -15.13
N ALA A 271 7.10 11.83 -16.43
CA ALA A 271 7.81 10.69 -17.01
C ALA A 271 9.27 11.07 -17.28
N VAL A 272 10.18 10.53 -16.46
CA VAL A 272 11.61 10.82 -16.50
C VAL A 272 12.36 9.62 -17.05
N ASP A 273 13.20 9.86 -18.05
CA ASP A 273 14.07 8.84 -18.62
C ASP A 273 15.47 8.96 -18.02
N THR A 274 15.86 7.99 -17.18
CA THR A 274 17.10 8.05 -16.41
C THR A 274 18.31 7.41 -17.09
N LEU A 275 18.16 6.69 -18.22
CA LEU A 275 19.32 6.11 -18.95
C LEU A 275 19.33 6.43 -20.46
N GLU A 276 18.17 6.60 -21.10
CA GLU A 276 18.07 6.89 -22.55
C GLU A 276 17.76 8.39 -22.83
N GLY A 277 17.56 9.19 -21.78
CA GLY A 277 17.20 10.60 -21.87
C GLY A 277 18.40 11.55 -22.07
N SER A 278 18.23 12.55 -22.92
CA SER A 278 19.15 13.70 -23.02
C SER A 278 19.16 14.48 -21.68
N PRO A 279 20.34 14.80 -21.10
CA PRO A 279 20.45 15.68 -19.93
C PRO A 279 19.69 16.99 -20.09
N ALA A 280 19.72 17.58 -21.30
CA ALA A 280 18.99 18.80 -21.60
C ALA A 280 17.45 18.63 -21.53
N LEU A 281 16.93 17.46 -21.93
CA LEU A 281 15.50 17.16 -21.81
C LEU A 281 15.10 16.96 -20.36
N ASN A 282 15.89 16.23 -19.57
CA ASN A 282 15.63 16.03 -18.14
C ASN A 282 15.65 17.35 -17.35
N GLU A 283 16.53 18.29 -17.73
CA GLU A 283 16.52 19.65 -17.19
C GLU A 283 15.23 20.40 -17.55
N ALA A 284 14.84 20.36 -18.84
CA ALA A 284 13.64 21.04 -19.31
C ALA A 284 12.38 20.48 -18.62
N LEU A 285 12.31 19.16 -18.41
CA LEU A 285 11.24 18.52 -17.64
C LEU A 285 11.21 19.05 -16.21
N ARG A 286 12.36 19.17 -15.54
CA ARG A 286 12.44 19.65 -14.15
C ARG A 286 12.02 21.11 -14.03
N VAL A 287 12.50 21.98 -14.92
CA VAL A 287 12.09 23.40 -14.96
C VAL A 287 10.59 23.55 -15.22
N THR A 288 10.03 22.75 -16.13
CA THR A 288 8.60 22.77 -16.42
C THR A 288 7.78 22.27 -15.23
N THR A 289 8.25 21.20 -14.58
CA THR A 289 7.65 20.64 -13.37
C THR A 289 7.63 21.67 -12.23
N ALA A 290 8.76 22.34 -11.98
CA ALA A 290 8.86 23.39 -10.97
C ALA A 290 7.86 24.53 -11.20
N ARG A 291 7.68 24.96 -12.46
CA ARG A 291 6.69 25.99 -12.81
C ARG A 291 5.26 25.55 -12.55
N ILE A 292 4.91 24.32 -12.91
CA ILE A 292 3.56 23.78 -12.67
C ILE A 292 3.29 23.66 -11.17
N LEU A 293 4.21 23.08 -10.41
CA LEU A 293 4.07 22.92 -8.95
C LEU A 293 3.99 24.26 -8.22
N ALA A 294 4.65 25.30 -8.72
CA ALA A 294 4.52 26.66 -8.17
C ALA A 294 3.09 27.24 -8.33
N THR A 295 2.34 26.79 -9.35
CA THR A 295 0.94 27.20 -9.54
C THR A 295 -0.07 26.32 -8.79
N LEU A 296 0.36 25.17 -8.29
CA LEU A 296 -0.47 24.18 -7.60
C LEU A 296 0.18 23.81 -6.25
N PRO A 297 0.07 24.67 -5.22
CA PRO A 297 0.80 24.50 -3.97
C PRO A 297 0.41 23.23 -3.19
N SER A 298 -0.81 22.72 -3.38
CA SER A 298 -1.25 21.45 -2.79
C SER A 298 -0.89 20.24 -3.65
N ALA A 299 -0.37 20.39 -4.87
CA ALA A 299 -0.11 19.26 -5.75
C ALA A 299 0.98 18.33 -5.20
N ARG A 300 0.76 17.03 -5.41
CA ARG A 300 1.73 15.95 -5.25
C ARG A 300 2.42 15.68 -6.58
N LEU A 301 3.71 15.37 -6.54
CA LEU A 301 4.52 14.97 -7.69
C LEU A 301 4.76 13.46 -7.67
N ALA A 302 4.36 12.76 -8.73
CA ALA A 302 4.73 11.38 -8.98
C ALA A 302 5.81 11.33 -10.09
N CYS A 303 7.03 10.97 -9.75
CA CYS A 303 8.11 10.78 -10.73
C CYS A 303 8.09 9.33 -11.22
N VAL A 304 7.90 9.14 -12.53
CA VAL A 304 7.70 7.82 -13.13
C VAL A 304 8.83 7.53 -14.10
N ASN A 305 9.48 6.38 -13.94
CA ASN A 305 10.34 5.78 -14.95
C ASN A 305 9.72 4.48 -15.45
N VAL A 306 9.94 4.14 -16.72
CA VAL A 306 9.57 2.82 -17.26
C VAL A 306 10.84 2.03 -17.55
N LEU A 307 11.00 0.89 -16.86
CA LEU A 307 12.02 -0.10 -17.15
C LEU A 307 11.51 -1.06 -18.24
N LYS A 308 12.08 -0.97 -19.45
CA LYS A 308 11.68 -1.80 -20.60
C LYS A 308 12.09 -3.25 -20.39
N LEU A 309 11.12 -4.16 -20.41
CA LEU A 309 11.37 -5.61 -20.34
C LEU A 309 11.66 -6.21 -21.72
N GLY A 310 12.69 -7.05 -21.81
CA GLY A 310 13.04 -7.75 -23.06
C GLY A 310 12.03 -8.84 -23.44
N ARG A 311 11.60 -8.90 -24.70
CA ARG A 311 10.59 -9.88 -25.17
C ARG A 311 11.05 -11.35 -25.16
N ILE A 312 12.36 -11.64 -25.10
CA ILE A 312 12.92 -12.99 -25.33
C ILE A 312 14.06 -13.35 -24.34
N THR A 313 14.59 -12.40 -23.57
CA THR A 313 15.71 -12.63 -22.63
C THR A 313 15.21 -12.69 -21.19
N ILE A 314 15.73 -13.65 -20.40
CA ILE A 314 15.53 -13.70 -18.95
C ILE A 314 16.08 -12.40 -18.36
N ASP A 315 15.19 -11.51 -17.95
CA ASP A 315 15.58 -10.21 -17.41
C ASP A 315 16.32 -10.44 -16.09
N ARG A 316 17.60 -10.08 -16.05
CA ARG A 316 18.36 -10.10 -14.80
C ARG A 316 17.96 -8.86 -14.01
N THR A 317 17.42 -9.08 -12.81
CA THR A 317 17.15 -8.04 -11.80
C THR A 317 18.41 -7.26 -11.42
N LEU A 318 19.59 -7.87 -11.62
CA LEU A 318 20.89 -7.27 -11.41
C LEU A 318 21.50 -6.75 -12.73
N ASP A 319 22.19 -5.62 -12.66
CA ASP A 319 23.04 -5.09 -13.73
C ASP A 319 24.34 -5.92 -13.90
N LYS A 320 25.30 -5.42 -14.68
CA LYS A 320 26.56 -6.13 -14.95
C LYS A 320 27.49 -6.12 -13.73
N GLU A 321 27.31 -5.16 -12.83
CA GLU A 321 28.06 -4.94 -11.61
C GLU A 321 27.44 -5.67 -10.39
N GLY A 322 26.22 -6.21 -10.53
CA GLY A 322 25.51 -6.92 -9.47
C GLY A 322 24.56 -6.04 -8.64
N HIS A 323 24.28 -4.80 -9.06
CA HIS A 323 23.29 -3.93 -8.41
C HIS A 323 21.90 -4.14 -8.98
N ASN A 324 20.88 -3.93 -8.14
CA ASN A 324 19.50 -4.07 -8.55
C ASN A 324 19.08 -2.87 -9.42
N LYS A 325 18.80 -3.13 -10.71
CA LYS A 325 18.40 -2.09 -11.69
C LYS A 325 17.22 -1.26 -11.23
N HIS A 326 16.25 -1.88 -10.54
CA HIS A 326 15.07 -1.17 -10.04
C HIS A 326 15.46 -0.14 -8.96
N VAL A 327 16.35 -0.52 -8.03
CA VAL A 327 16.85 0.38 -6.97
C VAL A 327 17.64 1.54 -7.58
N GLU A 328 18.50 1.25 -8.55
CA GLU A 328 19.28 2.28 -9.24
C GLU A 328 18.37 3.33 -9.90
N ARG A 329 17.28 2.89 -10.54
CA ARG A 329 16.28 3.79 -11.13
C ARG A 329 15.55 4.63 -10.10
N LEU A 330 15.17 4.05 -8.95
CA LEU A 330 14.56 4.81 -7.85
C LEU A 330 15.50 5.90 -7.32
N VAL A 331 16.79 5.57 -7.12
CA VAL A 331 17.81 6.54 -6.68
C VAL A 331 17.96 7.66 -7.71
N ALA A 332 18.03 7.33 -9.00
CA ALA A 332 18.13 8.33 -10.06
C ALA A 332 16.91 9.26 -10.11
N LEU A 333 15.69 8.73 -9.93
CA LEU A 333 14.46 9.53 -9.85
C LEU A 333 14.46 10.47 -8.64
N LYS A 334 14.85 9.99 -7.46
CA LYS A 334 14.98 10.82 -6.25
C LYS A 334 16.01 11.92 -6.43
N HIS A 335 17.17 11.59 -7.02
CA HIS A 335 18.21 12.56 -7.32
C HIS A 335 17.72 13.63 -8.30
N TRP A 336 16.99 13.23 -9.35
CA TRP A 336 16.39 14.16 -10.31
C TRP A 336 15.38 15.13 -9.65
N ALA A 337 14.57 14.63 -8.70
CA ALA A 337 13.55 15.41 -8.01
C ALA A 337 14.11 16.31 -6.88
N SER A 338 15.28 15.97 -6.30
CA SER A 338 15.87 16.68 -5.16
C SER A 338 15.95 18.22 -5.30
N PRO A 339 16.35 18.80 -6.47
CA PRO A 339 16.38 20.25 -6.64
C PRO A 339 15.01 20.95 -6.55
N LEU A 340 13.90 20.21 -6.66
CA LEU A 340 12.54 20.75 -6.49
C LEU A 340 12.20 21.07 -5.04
N LYS A 341 12.98 20.55 -4.06
CA LYS A 341 12.81 20.80 -2.62
C LYS A 341 11.37 20.58 -2.13
N LEU A 342 10.76 19.48 -2.59
CA LEU A 342 9.43 19.08 -2.14
C LEU A 342 9.51 18.38 -0.78
N ASP A 343 8.50 18.60 0.05
CA ASP A 343 8.29 17.85 1.28
C ASP A 343 8.04 16.36 0.97
N GLU A 344 8.38 15.47 1.90
CA GLU A 344 8.29 14.00 1.70
C GLU A 344 6.87 13.52 1.40
N ASP A 345 5.84 14.18 1.94
CA ASP A 345 4.43 13.88 1.70
C ASP A 345 3.95 14.31 0.30
N ARG A 346 4.75 15.12 -0.41
CA ARG A 346 4.44 15.68 -1.73
C ARG A 346 5.19 15.00 -2.88
N LEU A 347 6.06 14.04 -2.63
CA LEU A 347 6.83 13.32 -3.66
C LEU A 347 6.60 11.80 -3.55
N SER A 348 6.30 11.16 -4.67
CA SER A 348 6.43 9.70 -4.84
C SER A 348 7.26 9.37 -6.09
N VAL A 349 7.96 8.24 -6.06
CA VAL A 349 8.81 7.76 -7.16
C VAL A 349 8.41 6.34 -7.54
N HIS A 350 8.31 6.07 -8.84
CA HIS A 350 7.78 4.82 -9.38
C HIS A 350 8.63 4.32 -10.54
N VAL A 351 8.91 3.01 -10.55
CA VAL A 351 9.64 2.34 -11.63
C VAL A 351 8.76 1.23 -12.18
N LEU A 352 8.10 1.52 -13.30
CA LEU A 352 7.14 0.64 -13.94
C LEU A 352 7.86 -0.35 -14.86
N GLU A 353 7.68 -1.63 -14.64
CA GLU A 353 8.24 -2.67 -15.52
C GLU A 353 7.24 -3.01 -16.63
N ALA A 354 7.59 -2.71 -17.89
CA ALA A 354 6.66 -2.93 -19.01
C ALA A 354 7.36 -3.13 -20.35
N VAL A 355 6.67 -3.78 -21.28
CA VAL A 355 7.12 -3.92 -22.68
C VAL A 355 6.82 -2.66 -23.50
N ASP A 356 5.72 -1.95 -23.20
CA ASP A 356 5.32 -0.70 -23.86
C ASP A 356 5.23 0.45 -22.84
N ALA A 357 6.11 1.44 -22.96
CA ALA A 357 6.21 2.55 -22.01
C ALA A 357 4.98 3.47 -22.04
N ALA A 358 4.42 3.73 -23.22
CA ALA A 358 3.24 4.58 -23.32
C ALA A 358 2.03 3.95 -22.61
N SER A 359 1.78 2.66 -22.85
CA SER A 359 0.70 1.94 -22.16
C SER A 359 0.92 1.89 -20.65
N ALA A 360 2.16 1.68 -20.19
CA ALA A 360 2.48 1.66 -18.76
C ALA A 360 2.19 3.01 -18.08
N ILE A 361 2.63 4.12 -18.69
CA ILE A 361 2.35 5.47 -18.21
C ILE A 361 0.84 5.72 -18.19
N LEU A 362 0.13 5.38 -19.27
CA LEU A 362 -1.33 5.57 -19.36
C LEU A 362 -2.13 4.70 -18.36
N GLU A 363 -1.62 3.52 -18.02
CA GLU A 363 -2.23 2.65 -16.99
C GLU A 363 -1.99 3.21 -15.59
N PHE A 364 -0.76 3.65 -15.30
CA PHE A 364 -0.44 4.34 -14.06
C PHE A 364 -1.32 5.59 -13.86
N THR A 365 -1.46 6.42 -14.90
CA THR A 365 -2.21 7.68 -14.79
C THR A 365 -3.69 7.45 -14.55
N ARG A 366 -4.30 6.48 -15.25
CA ARG A 366 -5.70 6.09 -15.03
C ARG A 366 -5.94 5.50 -13.65
N ALA A 367 -5.04 4.63 -13.19
CA ALA A 367 -5.19 3.96 -11.90
C ALA A 367 -5.00 4.90 -10.71
N ASN A 368 -4.15 5.92 -10.86
CA ASN A 368 -3.81 6.87 -9.80
C ASN A 368 -4.54 8.22 -9.93
N HIS A 369 -5.50 8.33 -10.86
CA HIS A 369 -6.25 9.57 -11.11
C HIS A 369 -5.35 10.80 -11.31
N VAL A 370 -4.29 10.64 -12.09
CA VAL A 370 -3.34 11.74 -12.37
C VAL A 370 -4.03 12.87 -13.14
N ASP A 371 -3.90 14.09 -12.63
CA ASP A 371 -4.52 15.29 -13.20
C ASP A 371 -3.70 15.92 -14.33
N HIS A 372 -2.37 15.77 -14.26
CA HIS A 372 -1.44 16.39 -15.21
C HIS A 372 -0.23 15.50 -15.48
N ILE A 373 0.05 15.19 -16.75
CA ILE A 373 1.23 14.47 -17.21
C ILE A 373 2.24 15.43 -17.82
N ILE A 374 3.49 15.35 -17.39
CA ILE A 374 4.63 16.03 -17.99
C ILE A 374 5.52 14.97 -18.65
N ILE A 375 5.74 15.07 -19.96
CA ILE A 375 6.50 14.06 -20.71
C ILE A 375 7.38 14.70 -21.78
N GLY A 376 8.57 14.13 -22.01
CA GLY A 376 9.48 14.61 -23.03
C GLY A 376 9.08 14.21 -24.46
N ALA A 377 9.25 15.12 -25.41
CA ALA A 377 9.26 14.77 -26.83
C ALA A 377 10.62 14.19 -27.20
N GLN A 378 10.70 12.88 -27.49
CA GLN A 378 11.92 12.32 -28.05
C GLN A 378 12.13 12.85 -29.48
N GLN A 379 13.34 13.31 -29.77
CA GLN A 379 13.79 13.69 -31.11
C GLN A 379 14.28 12.41 -31.81
N HIS A 380 13.40 11.69 -32.50
CA HIS A 380 13.86 10.60 -33.36
C HIS A 380 14.36 11.17 -34.69
N SER A 381 15.62 10.92 -35.02
CA SER A 381 16.19 11.09 -36.35
C SER A 381 15.76 9.92 -37.24
N GLY A 382 14.65 10.05 -37.99
CA GLY A 382 14.30 9.12 -39.07
C GLY A 382 12.82 8.70 -39.14
N LEU A 383 12.55 7.67 -39.97
CA LEU A 383 11.22 7.14 -40.34
C LEU A 383 10.31 6.71 -39.16
N SER A 384 10.79 6.69 -37.91
CA SER A 384 9.93 6.45 -36.73
C SER A 384 9.13 7.68 -36.28
N ALA A 385 9.40 8.87 -36.84
CA ALA A 385 8.61 10.08 -36.59
C ALA A 385 7.12 9.95 -36.99
N LEU A 386 6.80 9.01 -37.88
CA LEU A 386 5.44 8.75 -38.38
C LEU A 386 4.58 7.86 -37.48
N LEU A 387 5.17 7.11 -36.53
CA LEU A 387 4.45 6.15 -35.68
C LEU A 387 4.01 6.70 -34.31
N GLY A 388 4.25 7.99 -34.03
CA GLY A 388 3.90 8.61 -32.76
C GLY A 388 4.68 7.97 -31.61
N GLY A 389 5.84 8.53 -31.26
CA GLY A 389 6.64 8.06 -30.12
C GLY A 389 5.85 8.08 -28.79
N VAL A 390 6.48 7.63 -27.70
CA VAL A 390 5.82 7.49 -26.38
C VAL A 390 4.98 8.71 -25.99
N SER A 391 5.52 9.93 -26.16
CA SER A 391 4.80 11.17 -25.88
C SER A 391 3.64 11.46 -26.82
N GLY A 392 3.73 11.06 -28.09
CA GLY A 392 2.62 11.18 -29.04
C GLY A 392 1.43 10.31 -28.64
N LYS A 393 1.69 9.04 -28.34
CA LYS A 393 0.66 8.11 -27.87
C LYS A 393 0.05 8.53 -26.53
N VAL A 394 0.89 8.95 -25.56
CA VAL A 394 0.40 9.47 -24.27
C VAL A 394 -0.46 10.72 -24.48
N ALA A 395 -0.04 11.68 -25.32
CA ALA A 395 -0.80 12.90 -25.57
C ALA A 395 -2.14 12.63 -26.29
N SER A 396 -2.24 11.59 -27.11
CA SER A 396 -3.49 11.25 -27.81
C SER A 396 -4.47 10.43 -26.98
N GLU A 397 -3.99 9.62 -26.04
CA GLU A 397 -4.83 8.66 -25.29
C GLU A 397 -5.06 9.04 -23.82
N ALA A 398 -4.29 9.98 -23.27
CA ALA A 398 -4.46 10.40 -21.88
C ALA A 398 -5.82 11.08 -21.65
N VAL A 399 -6.41 10.79 -20.50
CA VAL A 399 -7.69 11.36 -20.05
C VAL A 399 -7.52 12.65 -19.25
N CYS A 400 -6.29 13.16 -19.13
CA CYS A 400 -5.92 14.31 -18.31
C CYS A 400 -5.00 15.26 -19.09
N THR A 401 -4.62 16.39 -18.47
CA THR A 401 -3.79 17.39 -19.12
C THR A 401 -2.40 16.83 -19.43
N VAL A 402 -1.91 16.99 -20.66
CA VAL A 402 -0.56 16.55 -21.05
C VAL A 402 0.28 17.75 -21.48
N THR A 403 1.41 17.96 -20.82
CA THR A 403 2.46 18.89 -21.24
C THR A 403 3.62 18.13 -21.85
N VAL A 404 3.79 18.30 -23.16
CA VAL A 404 4.92 17.72 -23.89
C VAL A 404 6.08 18.72 -23.91
N VAL A 405 7.20 18.35 -23.29
CA VAL A 405 8.39 19.20 -23.12
C VAL A 405 9.42 18.89 -24.19
N ARG A 406 10.01 19.95 -24.76
CA ARG A 406 11.14 19.88 -25.70
C ARG A 406 12.34 20.60 -25.11
N PRO A 407 13.58 20.11 -25.31
CA PRO A 407 14.76 20.81 -24.85
C PRO A 407 14.94 22.13 -25.61
N PRO A 408 15.57 23.16 -25.01
CA PRO A 408 15.90 24.41 -25.69
C PRO A 408 16.81 24.17 -26.90
N ARG A 409 16.59 24.90 -28.00
CA ARG A 409 17.31 24.72 -29.29
C ARG A 409 18.84 24.78 -29.19
N LEU A 410 19.39 25.55 -28.25
CA LEU A 410 20.84 25.71 -28.06
C LEU A 410 21.50 24.46 -27.44
N ALA A 411 20.81 23.76 -26.53
CA ALA A 411 21.32 22.55 -25.90
C ALA A 411 21.28 21.34 -26.84
N ALA A 412 20.27 21.26 -27.72
CA ALA A 412 20.15 20.22 -28.74
C ALA A 412 21.24 20.29 -29.83
N GLN A 413 21.91 21.44 -29.99
CA GLN A 413 23.03 21.61 -30.92
C GLN A 413 24.35 21.14 -30.31
N SER A 414 24.59 21.39 -29.02
CA SER A 414 25.82 20.94 -28.33
C SER A 414 25.87 19.41 -28.19
N GLU A 415 24.75 18.75 -27.88
CA GLU A 415 24.70 17.28 -27.80
C GLU A 415 24.91 16.60 -29.17
N LYS A 416 24.55 17.27 -30.28
CA LYS A 416 24.86 16.78 -31.63
C LYS A 416 26.34 16.90 -31.96
N LEU A 417 26.98 18.00 -31.57
CA LEU A 417 28.41 18.23 -31.75
C LEU A 417 29.26 17.21 -30.96
N ASP A 418 28.90 16.96 -29.69
CA ASP A 418 29.59 15.97 -28.84
C ASP A 418 29.42 14.52 -29.34
N GLY A 419 28.27 14.21 -29.96
CA GLY A 419 28.00 12.90 -30.58
C GLY A 419 28.80 12.65 -31.87
N GLU A 420 28.99 13.68 -32.69
CA GLU A 420 29.80 13.62 -33.92
C GLU A 420 31.31 13.56 -33.61
N GLU A 421 31.81 14.25 -32.57
CA GLU A 421 33.20 14.14 -32.13
C GLU A 421 33.54 12.74 -31.58
N ARG A 422 32.62 12.09 -30.86
CA ARG A 422 32.81 10.70 -30.41
C ARG A 422 32.77 9.67 -31.54
N SER A 423 32.01 9.94 -32.60
CA SER A 423 31.95 9.08 -33.78
C SER A 423 33.17 9.20 -34.69
N THR A 424 33.87 10.33 -34.66
CA THR A 424 35.07 10.59 -35.48
C THR A 424 36.37 10.17 -34.78
N ALA A 425 36.36 10.04 -33.44
CA ALA A 425 37.49 9.50 -32.67
C ALA A 425 37.59 7.95 -32.67
N SER A 426 36.68 7.24 -33.34
CA SER A 426 36.59 5.77 -33.35
C SER A 426 36.91 5.13 -34.72
N LEU A 427 37.61 5.85 -35.62
CA LEU A 427 38.08 5.35 -36.91
C LEU A 427 39.61 5.26 -36.97
#